data_AF-A0A7S0K1R1-F1
#
_entry.id   AF-A0A7S0K1R1-F1
#
_cell.length_a   1.000
_cell.length_b   1.000
_cell.length_c   1.000
_cell.angle_alpha   90.00
_cell.angle_beta   90.00
_cell.angle_gamma   90.00
#
_symmetry.space_group_name_H-M   'P 1'
#
loop_
_entity.id
_entity.type
_entity.pdbx_description
1 polymer ?
#
loop_
_entity_poly.entity_id
_entity_poly.type
_entity_poly.pdbx_seq_one_letter_code
_entity_poly.pdbx_strand_id
1 'polypeptide(L)'
;PRQWLASNLPVTLRNMRRAFTVFLLALCVATAMAGFGPATLGGKRRVDSQDEGALKAAAAAVDKLNQENHSLWRHVLVGIDRGTKQVVNGVIYDLQLAVAISPCRNPYTMADPSAAEPKGDPCEKNYRVAETQPMHARVLLRPQEADPYLVTFDQDMF
;
A
#
# COMPACT_ATOMS: atom_id res chain seq x y z
N PRO A 1 -42.53 -15.06 -72.04
CA PRO A 1 -42.13 -13.80 -71.37
C PRO A 1 -42.33 -13.91 -69.86
N ARG A 2 -41.30 -13.49 -69.10
CA ARG A 2 -41.04 -13.76 -67.68
C ARG A 2 -42.07 -13.12 -66.72
N GLN A 3 -42.33 -13.82 -65.61
CA GLN A 3 -42.45 -13.42 -64.19
C GLN A 3 -43.05 -12.02 -63.92
N TRP A 4 -43.98 -11.83 -62.98
CA TRP A 4 -43.67 -11.55 -61.58
C TRP A 4 -44.86 -11.88 -60.67
N LEU A 5 -44.64 -12.80 -59.74
CA LEU A 5 -45.49 -13.11 -58.60
C LEU A 5 -44.90 -12.45 -57.34
N ALA A 6 -45.80 -11.91 -56.53
CA ALA A 6 -45.72 -11.77 -55.07
C ALA A 6 -44.75 -10.74 -54.46
N SER A 7 -45.32 -9.82 -53.69
CA SER A 7 -44.69 -9.29 -52.48
C SER A 7 -45.74 -8.95 -51.41
N ASN A 8 -46.45 -9.97 -50.93
CA ASN A 8 -47.11 -9.92 -49.63
C ASN A 8 -46.26 -10.75 -48.66
N LEU A 9 -45.29 -10.11 -48.01
CA LEU A 9 -44.53 -10.73 -46.91
C LEU A 9 -45.40 -10.74 -45.65
N PRO A 10 -45.50 -11.89 -44.93
CA PRO A 10 -46.36 -12.01 -43.76
C PRO A 10 -45.86 -11.15 -42.59
N VAL A 11 -46.81 -10.46 -41.94
CA VAL A 11 -46.64 -9.54 -40.80
C VAL A 11 -45.89 -10.16 -39.60
N THR A 12 -45.82 -11.49 -39.53
CA THR A 12 -45.21 -12.27 -38.45
C THR A 12 -43.69 -12.10 -38.31
N LEU A 13 -42.98 -11.87 -39.42
CA LEU A 13 -41.51 -11.71 -39.44
C LEU A 13 -41.03 -10.37 -38.89
N ARG A 14 -41.91 -9.35 -38.88
CA ARG A 14 -41.59 -7.99 -38.41
C ARG A 14 -41.62 -7.87 -36.89
N ASN A 15 -42.50 -8.62 -36.23
CA ASN A 15 -42.62 -8.65 -34.77
C ASN A 15 -41.48 -9.44 -34.10
N MET A 16 -41.01 -10.53 -34.72
CA MET A 16 -39.87 -11.31 -34.19
C MET A 16 -38.56 -10.52 -34.17
N ARG A 17 -38.29 -9.70 -35.19
CA ARG A 17 -37.08 -8.86 -35.24
C ARG A 17 -37.04 -7.78 -34.15
N ARG A 18 -38.19 -7.17 -33.84
CA ARG A 18 -38.31 -6.16 -32.78
C ARG A 18 -38.19 -6.77 -31.38
N ALA A 19 -38.78 -7.94 -31.17
CA ALA A 19 -38.65 -8.67 -29.91
C ALA A 19 -37.19 -9.06 -29.63
N PHE A 20 -36.47 -9.52 -30.66
CA PHE A 20 -35.07 -9.93 -30.53
C PHE A 20 -34.13 -8.75 -30.22
N THR A 21 -34.35 -7.58 -30.84
CA THR A 21 -33.56 -6.36 -30.52
C THR A 21 -33.80 -5.84 -29.11
N VAL A 22 -35.03 -5.93 -28.60
CA VAL A 22 -35.34 -5.53 -27.22
C VAL A 22 -34.71 -6.51 -26.23
N PHE A 23 -34.72 -7.81 -26.53
CA PHE A 23 -34.09 -8.84 -25.69
C PHE A 23 -32.57 -8.67 -25.61
N LEU A 24 -31.90 -8.37 -26.73
CA LEU A 24 -30.46 -8.13 -26.76
C LEU A 24 -30.06 -6.86 -25.99
N LEU A 25 -30.84 -5.78 -26.10
CA LEU A 25 -30.61 -4.55 -25.33
C LEU A 25 -30.80 -4.77 -23.82
N ALA A 26 -31.83 -5.52 -23.42
CA ALA A 26 -32.05 -5.86 -22.01
C ALA A 26 -30.90 -6.72 -21.43
N LEU A 27 -30.35 -7.65 -22.22
CA LEU A 27 -29.20 -8.46 -21.83
C LEU A 27 -27.93 -7.60 -21.64
N CYS A 28 -27.68 -6.61 -22.50
CA CYS A 28 -26.54 -5.69 -22.38
C CYS A 28 -26.63 -4.77 -21.16
N VAL A 29 -27.83 -4.35 -20.75
CA VAL A 29 -28.02 -3.55 -19.52
C VAL A 29 -27.74 -4.39 -18.27
N ALA A 30 -28.09 -5.69 -18.29
CA ALA A 30 -27.82 -6.58 -17.17
C ALA A 30 -26.32 -6.90 -16.98
N THR A 31 -25.53 -6.96 -18.06
CA THR A 31 -24.09 -7.26 -17.97
C THR A 31 -23.22 -6.07 -17.58
N ALA A 32 -23.70 -4.83 -17.74
CA ALA A 32 -22.97 -3.62 -17.34
C ALA A 32 -22.87 -3.44 -15.81
N MET A 33 -23.67 -4.15 -15.02
CA MET A 33 -23.72 -4.01 -13.55
C MET A 33 -22.87 -5.04 -12.79
N ALA A 34 -22.22 -6.00 -13.48
CA ALA A 34 -21.50 -7.11 -12.84
C ALA A 34 -20.01 -6.84 -12.54
N GLY A 35 -19.56 -5.59 -12.62
CA GLY A 35 -18.13 -5.23 -12.54
C GLY A 35 -17.58 -4.88 -11.15
N PHE A 36 -18.40 -4.77 -10.11
CA PHE A 36 -17.94 -4.35 -8.78
C PHE A 36 -18.02 -5.50 -7.77
N GLY A 37 -17.01 -6.37 -7.80
CA GLY A 37 -16.82 -7.36 -6.73
C GLY A 37 -16.48 -6.67 -5.40
N PRO A 38 -16.95 -7.18 -4.25
CA PRO A 38 -16.59 -6.62 -2.95
C PRO A 38 -15.08 -6.69 -2.75
N ALA A 39 -14.46 -5.58 -2.36
CA ALA A 39 -13.04 -5.51 -2.08
C ALA A 39 -12.70 -6.52 -0.98
N THR A 40 -11.99 -7.59 -1.34
CA THR A 40 -11.66 -8.68 -0.41
C THR A 40 -10.93 -8.11 0.81
N LEU A 41 -11.52 -8.33 1.99
CA LEU A 41 -10.89 -8.08 3.28
C LEU A 41 -9.80 -9.14 3.45
N GLY A 42 -8.53 -8.73 3.38
CA GLY A 42 -7.37 -9.61 3.56
C GLY A 42 -6.35 -9.67 2.42
N GLY A 43 -6.66 -9.10 1.24
CA GLY A 43 -5.69 -8.97 0.15
C GLY A 43 -4.63 -7.90 0.42
N LYS A 44 -3.39 -8.11 -0.04
CA LYS A 44 -2.34 -7.06 -0.03
C LYS A 44 -2.77 -5.91 -0.95
N ARG A 45 -2.78 -4.69 -0.42
CA ARG A 45 -3.05 -3.46 -1.17
C ARG A 45 -1.82 -2.58 -1.17
N ARG A 46 -1.60 -1.81 -2.23
CA ARG A 46 -0.53 -0.79 -2.26
C ARG A 46 -0.80 0.25 -1.17
N VAL A 47 0.27 0.69 -0.53
CA VAL A 47 0.25 1.76 0.47
C VAL A 47 0.63 3.06 -0.21
N ASP A 48 -0.13 4.12 0.08
CA ASP A 48 0.24 5.48 -0.28
C ASP A 48 1.30 6.00 0.71
N SER A 49 2.27 6.77 0.24
CA SER A 49 3.34 7.32 1.10
C SER A 49 2.82 8.32 2.15
N GLN A 50 1.57 8.79 2.02
CA GLN A 50 0.88 9.65 2.97
C GLN A 50 -0.07 8.89 3.90
N ASP A 51 -0.16 7.56 3.80
CA ASP A 51 -0.96 6.75 4.74
C ASP A 51 -0.38 6.88 6.16
N GLU A 52 -1.17 7.45 7.08
CA GLU A 52 -0.74 7.73 8.45
C GLU A 52 -0.28 6.46 9.17
N GLY A 53 -0.93 5.33 8.91
CA GLY A 53 -0.55 4.04 9.49
C GLY A 53 0.80 3.54 8.98
N ALA A 54 1.08 3.73 7.70
CA ALA A 54 2.36 3.40 7.09
C ALA A 54 3.49 4.29 7.59
N LEU A 55 3.24 5.60 7.76
CA LEU A 55 4.22 6.53 8.33
C LEU A 55 4.59 6.15 9.77
N LYS A 56 3.60 5.80 10.59
CA LYS A 56 3.85 5.32 11.96
C LYS A 56 4.60 3.98 11.98
N ALA A 57 4.23 3.05 11.10
CA ALA A 57 4.93 1.77 10.97
C ALA A 57 6.39 1.97 10.51
N ALA A 58 6.64 2.86 9.55
CA ALA A 58 7.98 3.20 9.10
C ALA A 58 8.81 3.85 10.20
N ALA A 59 8.23 4.77 10.97
CA ALA A 59 8.90 5.39 12.11
C ALA A 59 9.24 4.36 13.21
N ALA A 60 8.35 3.41 13.48
CA ALA A 60 8.60 2.31 14.41
C ALA A 60 9.72 1.39 13.89
N ALA A 61 9.76 1.11 12.59
CA ALA A 61 10.82 0.32 11.99
C ALA A 61 12.21 0.99 12.12
N VAL A 62 12.31 2.28 11.82
CA VAL A 62 13.58 3.02 11.97
C VAL A 62 13.99 3.17 13.44
N ASP A 63 13.02 3.32 14.36
CA ASP A 63 13.31 3.31 15.80
C ASP A 63 13.88 1.96 16.25
N LYS A 64 13.26 0.86 15.82
CA LYS A 64 13.77 -0.49 16.07
C LYS A 64 15.17 -0.70 15.50
N LEU A 65 15.43 -0.21 14.30
CA LEU A 65 16.77 -0.24 13.69
C LEU A 65 17.79 0.46 14.60
N ASN A 66 17.46 1.64 15.14
CA ASN A 66 18.37 2.35 16.04
C ASN A 66 18.59 1.64 17.39
N GLN A 67 17.61 0.86 17.86
CA GLN A 67 17.77 0.04 19.07
C GLN A 67 18.71 -1.14 18.85
N GLU A 68 18.60 -1.79 17.68
CA GLU A 68 19.38 -2.99 17.35
C GLU A 68 20.76 -2.65 16.78
N ASN A 69 20.89 -1.50 16.12
CA ASN A 69 22.14 -1.04 15.57
C ASN A 69 22.96 -0.26 16.63
N HIS A 70 24.17 -0.74 16.90
CA HIS A 70 25.11 -0.13 17.85
C HIS A 70 25.86 1.10 17.28
N SER A 71 25.39 1.68 16.18
CA SER A 71 25.92 2.93 15.62
C SER A 71 25.74 4.10 16.59
N LEU A 72 26.80 4.88 16.79
CA LEU A 72 26.77 6.14 17.54
C LEU A 72 25.84 7.19 16.90
N TRP A 73 25.64 7.09 15.59
CA TRP A 73 24.82 8.01 14.80
C TRP A 73 23.44 7.43 14.53
N ARG A 74 22.43 8.29 14.60
CA ARG A 74 21.02 7.91 14.45
C ARG A 74 20.63 7.75 13.00
N HIS A 75 19.98 6.64 12.69
CA HIS A 75 19.29 6.39 11.43
C HIS A 75 17.95 7.12 11.42
N VAL A 76 17.65 7.80 10.33
CA VAL A 76 16.45 8.63 10.17
C VAL A 76 15.66 8.21 8.93
N LEU A 77 14.34 8.30 9.02
CA LEU A 77 13.45 7.97 7.91
C LEU A 77 13.48 9.10 6.89
N VAL A 78 13.94 8.82 5.67
CA VAL A 78 13.88 9.76 4.55
C VAL A 78 12.54 9.66 3.83
N GLY A 79 12.04 8.43 3.65
CA GLY A 79 10.77 8.20 2.99
C GLY A 79 10.38 6.74 2.86
N ILE A 80 9.16 6.52 2.38
CA ILE A 80 8.64 5.20 1.99
C ILE A 80 8.71 5.14 0.47
N ASP A 81 9.60 4.30 -0.08
CA ASP A 81 9.74 4.15 -1.53
C ASP A 81 8.57 3.35 -2.09
N ARG A 82 8.24 2.24 -1.43
CA ARG A 82 7.15 1.33 -1.80
C ARG A 82 6.60 0.64 -0.56
N GLY A 83 5.33 0.25 -0.61
CA GLY A 83 4.77 -0.55 0.46
C GLY A 83 3.49 -1.28 0.09
N THR A 84 3.18 -2.30 0.88
CA THR A 84 1.87 -2.96 0.87
C THR A 84 1.30 -3.06 2.27
N LYS A 85 -0.03 -3.08 2.35
CA LYS A 85 -0.81 -3.20 3.58
C LYS A 85 -1.73 -4.41 3.45
N GLN A 86 -1.80 -5.18 4.53
CA GLN A 86 -2.69 -6.33 4.64
C GLN A 86 -3.41 -6.29 5.98
N VAL A 87 -4.75 -6.30 5.94
CA VAL A 87 -5.58 -6.38 7.15
C VAL A 87 -5.68 -7.85 7.56
N VAL A 88 -5.29 -8.14 8.80
CA VAL A 88 -5.31 -9.47 9.42
C VAL A 88 -5.94 -9.33 10.82
N ASN A 89 -5.49 -10.08 11.83
CA ASN A 89 -5.73 -9.74 13.25
C ASN A 89 -4.82 -8.57 13.68
N GLY A 90 -5.05 -7.40 13.09
CA GLY A 90 -4.12 -6.27 13.08
C GLY A 90 -3.87 -5.80 11.65
N VAL A 91 -2.76 -5.10 11.43
CA VAL A 91 -2.37 -4.63 10.09
C VAL A 91 -0.91 -4.92 9.85
N ILE A 92 -0.60 -5.68 8.79
CA ILE A 92 0.77 -5.88 8.33
C ILE A 92 1.11 -4.81 7.29
N TYR A 93 2.18 -4.07 7.52
CA TYR A 93 2.84 -3.21 6.56
C TYR A 93 4.13 -3.88 6.08
N ASP A 94 4.27 -4.07 4.77
CA ASP A 94 5.46 -4.60 4.09
C ASP A 94 6.07 -3.40 3.37
N LEU A 95 7.14 -2.80 3.92
CA LEU A 95 7.63 -1.48 3.51
C LEU A 95 9.08 -1.55 3.00
N GLN A 96 9.32 -0.89 1.87
CA GLN A 96 10.65 -0.51 1.39
C GLN A 96 10.85 0.96 1.75
N LEU A 97 11.82 1.22 2.61
CA LEU A 97 12.09 2.51 3.22
C LEU A 97 13.44 3.04 2.73
N ALA A 98 13.53 4.34 2.53
CA ALA A 98 14.80 5.03 2.37
C ALA A 98 15.23 5.55 3.76
N VAL A 99 16.41 5.12 4.21
CA VAL A 99 16.95 5.47 5.53
C VAL A 99 18.31 6.15 5.34
N ALA A 100 18.61 7.16 6.14
CA ALA A 100 19.90 7.83 6.13
C ALA A 100 20.53 7.85 7.51
N ILE A 101 21.85 7.96 7.58
CA ILE A 101 22.55 8.27 8.83
C ILE A 101 22.56 9.79 9.01
N SER A 102 22.02 10.24 10.13
CA SER A 102 22.02 11.65 10.52
C SER A 102 23.21 11.96 11.45
N PRO A 103 23.64 13.23 11.53
CA PRO A 103 24.61 13.66 12.53
C PRO A 103 24.05 13.70 13.97
N CYS A 104 22.77 13.34 14.18
CA CYS A 104 22.23 13.21 15.53
C CYS A 104 22.80 11.96 16.22
N ARG A 105 23.02 12.05 17.52
CA ARG A 105 23.43 10.91 18.34
C ARG A 105 22.29 9.91 18.49
N ASN A 106 22.64 8.63 18.42
CA ASN A 106 21.69 7.54 18.66
C ASN A 106 21.41 7.42 20.17
N PRO A 107 20.17 7.66 20.64
CA PRO A 107 19.83 7.63 22.06
C PRO A 107 20.11 6.27 22.72
N TYR A 108 20.08 5.17 21.95
CA TYR A 108 20.29 3.82 22.46
C TYR A 108 21.77 3.46 22.67
N THR A 109 22.69 4.30 22.20
CA THR A 109 24.15 4.11 22.39
C THR A 109 24.76 5.05 23.43
N MET A 110 23.95 5.95 23.99
CA MET A 110 24.39 6.96 24.94
C MET A 110 24.20 6.48 26.38
N ALA A 111 25.15 6.78 27.26
CA ALA A 111 25.01 6.51 28.69
C ALA A 111 23.89 7.34 29.33
N ASP A 112 23.70 8.56 28.82
CA ASP A 112 22.58 9.45 29.16
C ASP A 112 21.75 9.70 27.89
N PRO A 113 20.56 9.10 27.77
CA PRO A 113 19.67 9.30 26.62
C PRO A 113 19.22 10.74 26.42
N SER A 114 19.23 11.57 27.47
CA SER A 114 18.86 13.00 27.37
C SER A 114 19.90 13.83 26.63
N ALA A 115 21.12 13.31 26.47
CA ALA A 115 22.18 13.91 25.67
C ALA A 115 22.00 13.67 24.16
N ALA A 116 21.06 12.81 23.77
CA ALA A 116 20.70 12.64 22.36
C ALA A 116 19.69 13.71 21.94
N GLU A 117 19.83 14.23 20.72
CA GLU A 117 18.97 15.30 20.20
C GLU A 117 17.52 14.79 20.08
N PRO A 118 16.50 15.62 20.37
CA PRO A 118 15.10 15.19 20.28
C PRO A 118 14.69 14.87 18.83
N LYS A 119 13.60 14.10 18.66
CA LYS A 119 12.97 13.95 17.34
C LYS A 119 12.50 15.32 16.83
N GLY A 120 12.76 15.61 15.56
CA GLY A 120 12.47 16.89 14.93
C GLY A 120 13.58 17.94 15.08
N ASP A 121 14.70 17.62 15.73
CA ASP A 121 15.87 18.48 15.78
C ASP A 121 16.41 18.79 14.36
N PRO A 122 16.94 19.99 14.07
CA PRO A 122 17.53 20.31 12.78
C PRO A 122 18.58 19.30 12.29
N CYS A 123 19.31 18.61 13.20
CA CYS A 123 20.27 17.58 12.82
C CYS A 123 19.64 16.42 12.04
N GLU A 124 18.36 16.12 12.27
CA GLU A 124 17.64 15.00 11.64
C GLU A 124 17.48 15.20 10.13
N LYS A 125 17.50 16.46 9.67
CA LYS A 125 17.39 16.82 8.24
C LYS A 125 18.74 17.05 7.57
N ASN A 126 19.84 16.97 8.32
CA ASN A 126 21.18 17.26 7.82
C ASN A 126 21.94 15.99 7.39
N TYR A 127 21.28 15.13 6.61
CA TYR A 127 21.88 13.94 6.01
C TYR A 127 22.24 14.18 4.54
N ARG A 128 23.21 13.43 4.01
CA ARG A 128 23.48 13.46 2.56
C ARG A 128 22.49 12.58 1.82
N VAL A 129 21.74 13.16 0.89
CA VAL A 129 20.78 12.41 0.06
C VAL A 129 21.47 11.30 -0.77
N ALA A 130 22.73 11.48 -1.15
CA ALA A 130 23.50 10.46 -1.85
C ALA A 130 23.85 9.23 -0.99
N GLU A 131 23.72 9.32 0.34
CA GLU A 131 24.08 8.27 1.29
C GLU A 131 22.84 7.51 1.83
N THR A 132 21.66 7.73 1.24
CA THR A 132 20.45 6.99 1.63
C THR A 132 20.55 5.52 1.25
N GLN A 133 20.21 4.64 2.19
CA GLN A 133 20.23 3.20 2.03
C GLN A 133 18.80 2.64 2.01
N PRO A 134 18.49 1.72 1.09
CA PRO A 134 17.20 1.04 1.07
C PRO A 134 17.11 0.03 2.22
N MET A 135 15.98 0.01 2.91
CA MET A 135 15.68 -0.88 4.03
C MET A 135 14.34 -1.55 3.80
N HIS A 136 14.31 -2.89 3.85
CA HIS A 136 13.05 -3.63 3.85
C HIS A 136 12.63 -3.95 5.29
N ALA A 137 11.43 -3.54 5.67
CA ALA A 137 10.87 -3.77 6.99
C ALA A 137 9.43 -4.27 6.88
N ARG A 138 9.13 -5.32 7.62
CA ARG A 138 7.77 -5.81 7.82
C ARG A 138 7.33 -5.47 9.25
N VAL A 139 6.19 -4.80 9.35
CA VAL A 139 5.66 -4.28 10.62
C VAL A 139 4.24 -4.79 10.82
N LEU A 140 4.01 -5.54 11.90
CA LEU A 140 2.69 -5.95 12.34
C LEU A 140 2.19 -4.99 13.43
N LEU A 141 1.16 -4.22 13.11
CA LEU A 141 0.44 -3.35 14.03
C LEU A 141 -0.64 -4.14 14.78
N ARG A 142 -0.53 -4.21 16.11
CA ARG A 142 -1.53 -4.78 17.04
C ARG A 142 -2.04 -3.69 18.01
N PRO A 143 -3.16 -3.01 17.70
CA PRO A 143 -3.61 -1.84 18.46
C PRO A 143 -3.99 -2.11 19.93
N GLN A 144 -4.25 -3.37 20.30
CA GLN A 144 -4.71 -3.75 21.64
C GLN A 144 -3.56 -4.17 22.58
N GLU A 145 -2.31 -4.01 22.17
CA GLU A 145 -1.13 -4.45 22.92
C GLU A 145 -0.32 -3.26 23.45
N ALA A 146 0.43 -3.48 24.54
CA ALA A 146 1.28 -2.46 25.15
C ALA A 146 2.42 -2.00 24.23
N ASP A 147 2.99 -2.93 23.45
CA ASP A 147 3.88 -2.63 22.32
C ASP A 147 3.15 -2.94 21.02
N PRO A 148 2.54 -1.94 20.37
CA PRO A 148 1.65 -2.19 19.25
C PRO A 148 2.41 -2.48 17.94
N TYR A 149 3.74 -2.33 17.87
CA TYR A 149 4.50 -2.50 16.63
C TYR A 149 5.51 -3.64 16.74
N LEU A 150 5.16 -4.78 16.15
CA LEU A 150 6.13 -5.86 15.94
C LEU A 150 6.87 -5.64 14.62
N VAL A 151 8.15 -5.28 14.70
CA VAL A 151 9.02 -5.02 13.55
C VAL A 151 9.91 -6.23 13.29
N THR A 152 10.03 -6.62 12.02
CA THR A 152 10.97 -7.62 11.54
C THR A 152 11.70 -7.10 10.30
N PHE A 153 13.03 -7.24 10.28
CA PHE A 153 13.87 -6.91 9.13
C PHE A 153 14.19 -8.19 8.33
N ASP A 154 14.47 -8.04 7.04
CA ASP A 154 15.09 -9.14 6.28
C ASP A 154 16.52 -9.36 6.79
N GLN A 155 16.93 -10.62 6.83
CA GLN A 155 18.21 -11.06 7.43
C GLN A 155 19.46 -10.57 6.68
N ASP A 156 19.29 -9.90 5.53
CA ASP A 156 20.39 -9.45 4.66
C ASP A 156 21.00 -8.10 5.07
N MET A 157 20.71 -7.61 6.28
CA MET A 157 20.93 -6.21 6.67
C MET A 157 22.14 -5.97 7.60
N PHE A 158 22.96 -6.99 7.87
CA PHE A 158 24.15 -6.88 8.73
C PHE A 158 25.40 -7.46 8.06
#